data_AF-A0A1A8GXQ4-F1
#
_entry.id   AF-A0A1A8GXQ4-F1
#
_cell.length_a   1.000
_cell.length_b   1.000
_cell.length_c   1.000
_cell.angle_alpha   90.00
_cell.angle_beta   90.00
_cell.angle_gamma   90.00
#
_symmetry.space_group_name_H-M   'P 1'
#
loop_
_entity.id
_entity.type
_entity.pdbx_description
1 polymer ?
#
loop_
_entity_poly.entity_id
_entity_poly.type
_entity_poly.pdbx_seq_one_letter_code
_entity_poly.pdbx_strand_id
1 'polypeptide(L)' 'RKLASHDNLKIIIEQTGDKFHVKESSNFRSIEIDFTLGVTFDYSLADGTELTGAWTMEGDVLKGVFNRKDNGKTLTTTR' A
#
# COMPACT_ATOMS: atom_id res chain seq x y z
N ARG A 1 17.18 -10.35 8.82
CA ARG A 1 16.25 -10.72 7.71
C ARG A 1 15.56 -12.05 8.06
N LYS A 2 14.45 -12.05 8.82
CA LYS A 2 13.65 -13.28 9.08
C LYS A 2 12.23 -13.08 9.66
N LEU A 3 11.72 -11.85 9.80
CA LEU A 3 10.40 -11.59 10.41
C LEU A 3 9.31 -11.19 9.40
N ALA A 4 9.65 -10.43 8.35
CA ALA A 4 8.66 -9.99 7.35
C ALA A 4 8.09 -11.12 6.47
N SER A 5 8.79 -12.26 6.36
CA SER A 5 8.35 -13.39 5.51
C SER A 5 7.34 -14.33 6.19
N HIS A 6 7.06 -14.14 7.48
CA HIS A 6 6.11 -14.94 8.25
C HIS A 6 4.95 -14.10 8.80
N ASP A 7 4.78 -12.88 8.28
CA ASP A 7 3.62 -12.10 8.62
C ASP A 7 2.43 -12.66 7.83
N ASN A 8 1.38 -13.13 8.52
CA ASN A 8 0.11 -13.54 7.91
C ASN A 8 -0.63 -12.28 7.41
N LEU A 9 0.03 -11.52 6.52
CA LEU A 9 -0.43 -10.27 5.97
C LEU A 9 -1.69 -10.55 5.13
N LYS A 10 -2.83 -10.25 5.72
CA LYS A 10 -4.13 -10.28 5.08
C LYS A 10 -4.44 -8.87 4.57
N ILE A 11 -4.40 -8.71 3.26
CA ILE A 11 -4.78 -7.45 2.60
C ILE A 11 -6.22 -7.58 2.12
N ILE A 12 -7.10 -6.70 2.57
CA ILE A 12 -8.47 -6.56 2.10
C ILE A 12 -8.53 -5.27 1.30
N ILE A 13 -8.98 -5.34 0.06
CA ILE A 13 -9.14 -4.19 -0.82
C ILE A 13 -10.64 -4.05 -1.09
N GLU A 14 -11.23 -2.97 -0.59
CA GLU A 14 -12.63 -2.62 -0.83
C GLU A 14 -12.69 -1.46 -1.81
N GLN A 15 -13.41 -1.62 -2.90
CA GLN A 15 -13.62 -0.56 -3.88
C GLN A 15 -15.03 -0.02 -3.74
N THR A 16 -15.15 1.30 -3.61
CA THR A 16 -16.43 2.02 -3.65
C THR A 16 -16.35 3.10 -4.74
N GLY A 17 -16.74 2.73 -5.95
CA GLY A 17 -16.59 3.60 -7.13
C GLY A 17 -15.13 3.90 -7.42
N ASP A 18 -14.74 5.17 -7.33
CA ASP A 18 -13.38 5.67 -7.55
C ASP A 18 -12.47 5.58 -6.31
N LYS A 19 -13.05 5.33 -5.12
CA LYS A 19 -12.35 5.29 -3.85
C LYS A 19 -12.04 3.84 -3.46
N PHE A 20 -10.82 3.61 -3.04
CA PHE A 20 -10.30 2.32 -2.61
C PHE A 20 -9.96 2.40 -1.14
N HIS A 21 -10.32 1.34 -0.42
CA HIS A 21 -10.04 1.16 0.98
C HIS A 21 -9.20 -0.11 1.13
N VAL A 22 -7.93 0.06 1.44
CA VAL A 22 -6.98 -1.03 1.63
C VAL A 22 -6.74 -1.22 3.10
N LYS A 23 -7.18 -2.37 3.61
CA LYS A 23 -6.96 -2.80 4.98
C LYS A 23 -5.90 -3.90 5.00
N GLU A 24 -4.72 -3.55 5.49
CA GLU A 24 -3.62 -4.48 5.69
C GLU A 24 -3.63 -4.95 7.15
N SER A 25 -4.04 -6.20 7.38
CA SER A 25 -4.05 -6.83 8.69
C SER A 25 -2.91 -7.84 8.79
N SER A 26 -1.96 -7.54 9.66
CA SER A 26 -0.75 -8.32 9.93
C SER A 26 -0.75 -8.85 11.36
N ASN A 27 0.09 -9.86 11.63
CA ASN A 27 0.26 -10.34 13.02
C ASN A 27 0.87 -9.26 13.93
N PHE A 28 1.49 -8.23 13.33
CA PHE A 28 1.96 -7.05 14.03
C PHE A 28 0.85 -6.02 14.32
N ARG A 29 0.10 -5.56 13.31
CA ARG A 29 -0.99 -4.56 13.43
C ARG A 29 -1.93 -4.62 12.22
N SER A 30 -3.10 -3.99 12.36
CA SER A 30 -3.99 -3.67 11.23
C SER A 30 -3.87 -2.19 10.87
N ILE A 31 -3.70 -1.90 9.58
CA ILE A 31 -3.61 -0.56 9.01
C ILE A 31 -4.71 -0.41 7.97
N GLU A 32 -5.39 0.72 7.96
CA GLU A 32 -6.47 1.05 7.01
C GLU A 32 -6.03 2.29 6.22
N ILE A 33 -6.13 2.19 4.90
CA ILE A 33 -5.67 3.20 3.95
C ILE A 33 -6.80 3.47 2.97
N ASP A 34 -7.36 4.66 3.02
CA ASP A 34 -8.24 5.16 1.97
C ASP A 34 -7.46 5.99 0.94
N PHE A 35 -7.57 5.61 -0.33
CA PHE A 35 -7.04 6.40 -1.43
C PHE A 35 -8.01 6.41 -2.61
N THR A 36 -7.81 7.36 -3.51
CA THR A 36 -8.52 7.42 -4.79
C THR A 36 -7.55 7.00 -5.89
N LEU A 37 -8.02 6.24 -6.87
CA LEU A 37 -7.16 5.86 -8.01
C LEU A 37 -6.62 7.11 -8.72
N GLY A 38 -5.33 7.07 -9.05
CA GLY A 38 -4.64 8.17 -9.71
C GLY A 38 -4.31 9.36 -8.79
N VAL A 39 -4.70 9.32 -7.52
CA VAL A 39 -4.34 10.36 -6.54
C VAL A 39 -3.14 9.92 -5.73
N THR A 40 -2.11 10.74 -5.72
CA THR A 40 -0.95 10.55 -4.84
C THR A 40 -1.30 10.88 -3.40
N PHE A 41 -0.95 9.98 -2.49
CA PHE A 41 -1.10 10.13 -1.05
C PHE A 41 0.19 9.73 -0.33
N ASP A 42 0.40 10.32 0.84
CA ASP A 42 1.43 9.93 1.78
C ASP A 42 0.93 8.83 2.71
N TYR A 43 1.80 7.84 2.96
CA TYR A 43 1.50 6.66 3.74
C TYR A 43 2.70 6.24 4.59
N SER A 44 2.47 5.94 5.85
CA SER A 44 3.53 5.50 6.77
C SER A 44 3.44 4.00 7.01
N LEU A 45 4.47 3.26 6.61
CA LEU A 45 4.60 1.84 6.92
C LEU A 45 4.71 1.63 8.44
N ALA A 46 4.39 0.42 8.89
CA ALA A 46 4.48 0.02 10.31
C ALA A 46 5.86 0.26 10.95
N ASP A 47 6.93 0.26 10.16
CA ASP A 47 8.32 0.50 10.58
C ASP A 47 8.65 2.00 10.72
N GLY A 48 7.68 2.89 10.51
CA GLY A 48 7.87 4.34 10.49
C GLY A 48 8.41 4.88 9.17
N THR A 49 8.57 4.04 8.15
CA THR A 49 8.98 4.51 6.82
C THR A 49 7.83 5.25 6.14
N GLU A 50 8.01 6.54 5.85
CA GLU A 50 7.11 7.31 5.00
C GLU A 50 7.28 6.94 3.51
N LEU A 51 6.15 6.67 2.87
CA LEU A 51 5.98 6.45 1.44
C LEU A 51 5.10 7.56 0.87
N THR A 52 5.32 7.91 -0.39
CA THR A 52 4.41 8.79 -1.13
C THR A 52 4.15 8.16 -2.49
N GLY A 53 2.90 7.93 -2.84
CA GLY A 53 2.59 7.19 -4.06
C GLY A 53 1.12 7.20 -4.41
N ALA A 54 0.79 6.57 -5.52
CA ALA A 54 -0.58 6.41 -5.99
C ALA A 54 -0.79 4.97 -6.45
N TRP A 55 -2.04 4.52 -6.34
CA TRP A 55 -2.50 3.33 -7.02
C TRP A 55 -3.17 3.72 -8.33
N THR A 56 -2.90 2.92 -9.35
CA THR A 56 -3.44 3.07 -10.71
C THR A 56 -3.95 1.72 -11.17
N MET A 57 -5.05 1.70 -11.91
CA MET A 57 -5.51 0.49 -12.59
C MET A 57 -4.88 0.45 -13.98
N GLU A 58 -4.14 -0.62 -14.27
CA GLU A 58 -3.52 -0.88 -15.57
C GLU A 58 -4.23 -2.12 -16.15
N GLY A 59 -5.34 -1.87 -16.87
CA GLY A 59 -6.25 -2.93 -17.31
C GLY A 59 -7.02 -3.53 -16.13
N ASP A 60 -6.86 -4.83 -15.89
CA ASP A 60 -7.44 -5.57 -14.77
C ASP A 60 -6.47 -5.68 -13.56
N VAL A 61 -5.29 -5.06 -13.62
CA VAL A 61 -4.25 -5.16 -12.60
C VAL A 61 -4.15 -3.85 -11.83
N LEU A 62 -4.13 -3.93 -10.49
CA LEU A 62 -3.94 -2.77 -9.63
C LEU A 62 -2.43 -2.55 -9.40
N LYS A 63 -1.90 -1.45 -9.93
CA LYS A 63 -0.48 -1.08 -9.87
C LYS A 63 -0.26 0.09 -8.94
N GLY A 64 0.44 -0.18 -7.84
CA GLY A 64 0.85 0.78 -6.83
C GLY A 64 2.28 1.23 -7.08
N VAL A 65 2.48 2.53 -7.23
CA VAL A 65 3.80 3.13 -7.38
C VAL A 65 4.03 4.05 -6.20
N PHE A 66 4.99 3.70 -5.35
CA PHE A 66 5.32 4.42 -4.12
C PHE A 66 6.79 4.83 -4.13
N ASN A 67 7.09 5.98 -3.57
CA ASN A 67 8.45 6.46 -3.34
C ASN A 67 8.72 6.48 -1.84
N ARG A 68 9.75 5.78 -1.38
CA ARG A 68 10.19 5.85 0.01
C ARG A 68 10.85 7.21 0.24
N LYS A 69 10.31 8.00 1.16
CA LYS A 69 10.84 9.33 1.50
C LYS A 69 12.20 9.26 2.19
N ASP A 70 12.44 8.17 2.91
CA ASP A 70 13.70 7.89 3.62
C ASP A 70 14.93 7.77 2.68
N ASN A 71 14.79 7.07 1.56
CA ASN A 71 15.93 6.70 0.70
C ASN A 71 15.71 7.00 -0.79
N GLY A 72 14.62 7.69 -1.13
CA GLY A 72 14.23 8.02 -2.51
C GLY A 72 13.90 6.81 -3.41
N LYS A 73 13.96 5.58 -2.89
CA LYS A 73 13.72 4.37 -3.68
C LYS A 73 12.25 4.22 -4.05
N THR A 74 12.00 3.91 -5.31
CA THR A 74 10.68 3.53 -5.80
C THR A 74 10.37 2.09 -5.41
N LEU A 75 9.19 1.89 -4.84
CA LEU A 75 8.57 0.62 -4.52
C LEU A 75 7.36 0.46 -5.43
N THR A 76 7.41 -0.51 -6.32
CA THR A 76 6.30 -0.87 -7.19
C THR A 76 5.67 -2.17 -6.70
N THR A 77 4.34 -2.19 -6.68
CA THR A 77 3.56 -3.36 -6.29
C THR A 77 2.41 -3.53 -7.28
N THR A 78 2.14 -4.77 -7.65
CA THR A 78 1.09 -5.13 -8.61
C THR A 78 0.20 -6.18 -7.99
N ARG A 79 -1.12 -6.02 -8.12
CA ARG A 79 -2.14 -6.91 -7.58
C ARG A 79 -3.10 -7.35 -8.66
#